data_AF-A0A353PC85-F1
#
_entry.id   AF-A0A353PC85-F1
#
_cell.length_a   1.000
_cell.length_b   1.000
_cell.length_c   1.000
_cell.angle_alpha   90.00
_cell.angle_beta   90.00
_cell.angle_gamma   90.00
#
_symmetry.space_group_name_H-M   'P 1'
#
loop_
_entity.id
_entity.type
_entity.pdbx_description
1 polymer ?
#
loop_
_entity_poly.entity_id
_entity_poly.type
_entity_poly.pdbx_seq_one_letter_code
_entity_poly.pdbx_strand_id
1 'polypeptide(L)'
;MKAIRAAATVRQSLQAHSALGLALGALLYVVCLTGTLTVFFSDFERWEQPHIDERLAYSPAQLHQAVAAALAQQATPPDTLYLILPTATAPRLHVHISGLEDEWFVTADGALGERLAAPWSSLVQA
;
A
#
# COMPACT_ATOMS: atom_id res chain seq x y z
N MET A 1 31.56 54.25 -11.68
CA MET A 1 31.74 52.86 -12.20
C MET A 1 31.64 51.76 -11.13
N LYS A 2 32.20 51.90 -9.91
CA LYS A 2 32.12 50.87 -8.85
C LYS A 2 30.69 50.51 -8.39
N ALA A 3 29.82 51.48 -8.17
CA ALA A 3 28.44 51.25 -7.70
C ALA A 3 27.58 50.43 -8.68
N ILE A 4 27.78 50.63 -9.99
CA ILE A 4 27.04 49.91 -11.04
C ILE A 4 27.46 48.43 -11.09
N ARG A 5 28.76 48.14 -10.88
CA ARG A 5 29.27 46.76 -10.79
C ARG A 5 28.71 46.02 -9.58
N ALA A 6 28.65 46.69 -8.41
CA ALA A 6 28.06 46.11 -7.20
C ALA A 6 26.57 45.77 -7.38
N ALA A 7 25.79 46.67 -8.00
CA ALA A 7 24.37 46.42 -8.28
C ALA A 7 24.16 45.23 -9.23
N ALA A 8 25.00 45.09 -10.27
CA ALA A 8 24.95 43.95 -11.19
C ALA A 8 25.28 42.63 -10.48
N THR A 9 26.29 42.60 -9.61
CA THR A 9 26.63 41.41 -8.82
C THR A 9 25.52 41.01 -7.86
N VAL A 10 24.88 41.97 -7.18
CA VAL A 10 23.73 41.71 -6.30
C VAL A 10 22.56 41.13 -7.08
N ARG A 11 22.23 41.72 -8.24
CA ARG A 11 21.17 41.20 -9.12
C ARG A 11 21.45 39.76 -9.57
N GLN A 12 22.69 39.47 -9.95
CA GLN A 12 23.10 38.14 -10.39
C GLN A 12 23.06 37.11 -9.23
N SER A 13 23.47 37.53 -8.02
CA SER A 13 23.38 36.70 -6.82
C SER A 13 21.92 36.37 -6.45
N LEU A 14 21.02 37.35 -6.53
CA LEU A 14 19.58 37.13 -6.28
C LEU A 14 18.96 36.19 -7.31
N GLN A 15 19.34 36.31 -8.58
CA GLN A 15 18.91 35.38 -9.64
C GLN A 15 19.40 33.96 -9.38
N ALA A 16 20.68 33.79 -9.04
CA ALA A 16 21.25 32.49 -8.72
C ALA A 16 20.59 31.86 -7.47
N HIS A 17 20.36 32.65 -6.42
CA HIS A 17 19.69 32.18 -5.21
C HIS A 17 18.25 31.75 -5.49
N SER A 18 17.49 32.51 -6.28
CA SER A 18 16.12 32.17 -6.65
C SER A 18 16.05 30.89 -7.48
N ALA A 19 16.95 30.74 -8.47
CA ALA A 19 17.03 29.55 -9.30
C ALA A 19 17.39 28.30 -8.49
N LEU A 20 18.38 28.43 -7.59
CA LEU A 20 18.78 27.33 -6.69
C LEU A 20 17.66 26.98 -5.71
N GLY A 21 17.01 27.98 -5.12
CA GLY A 21 15.88 27.79 -4.21
C GLY A 21 14.72 27.07 -4.89
N LEU A 22 14.39 27.43 -6.13
CA LEU A 22 13.34 26.76 -6.90
C LEU A 22 13.72 25.31 -7.22
N ALA A 23 14.95 25.06 -7.66
CA ALA A 23 15.43 23.71 -7.97
C ALA A 23 15.41 22.81 -6.72
N LEU A 24 15.93 23.30 -5.59
CA LEU A 24 15.91 22.57 -4.32
C LEU A 24 14.49 22.39 -3.79
N GLY A 25 13.62 23.41 -3.92
CA GLY A 25 12.21 23.33 -3.55
C GLY A 25 11.47 22.26 -4.34
N ALA A 26 11.73 22.15 -5.65
CA ALA A 26 11.15 21.10 -6.49
C ALA A 26 11.64 19.70 -6.06
N LEU A 27 12.93 19.53 -5.76
CA LEU A 27 13.47 18.27 -5.26
C LEU A 27 12.87 17.88 -3.90
N LEU A 28 12.78 18.83 -2.97
CA LEU A 28 12.16 18.61 -1.66
C LEU A 28 10.67 18.28 -1.79
N TYR A 29 9.96 18.94 -2.71
CA TYR A 29 8.56 18.62 -3.00
C TYR A 29 8.40 17.16 -3.45
N VAL A 30 9.24 16.69 -4.38
CA VAL A 30 9.20 15.29 -4.82
C VAL A 30 9.46 14.33 -3.66
N VAL A 31 10.48 14.58 -2.83
CA VAL A 31 10.79 13.73 -1.67
C VAL A 31 9.65 13.70 -0.65
N CYS A 32 9.05 14.86 -0.36
CA CYS A 32 7.94 14.93 0.58
C CYS A 32 6.68 14.26 0.02
N LEU A 33 6.41 14.44 -1.28
CA LEU A 33 5.28 13.83 -1.96
C LEU A 33 5.41 12.30 -1.98
N THR A 34 6.57 11.77 -2.39
CA THR A 34 6.78 10.31 -2.43
C THR A 34 6.74 9.73 -1.02
N GLY A 35 7.35 10.38 -0.03
CA GLY A 35 7.26 9.95 1.38
C GLY A 35 5.82 9.91 1.90
N THR A 36 5.00 10.90 1.54
CA THR A 36 3.57 10.92 1.90
C THR A 36 2.83 9.75 1.25
N LEU A 37 3.04 9.51 -0.05
CA LEU A 37 2.43 8.39 -0.76
C LEU A 37 2.82 7.03 -0.16
N THR A 38 4.08 6.86 0.27
CA THR A 38 4.55 5.64 0.92
C THR A 38 3.85 5.38 2.24
N VAL A 39 3.61 6.40 3.06
CA VAL A 39 2.94 6.24 4.37
C VAL A 39 1.49 5.77 4.19
N PHE A 40 0.78 6.27 3.18
CA PHE A 40 -0.63 5.94 2.93
C PHE A 40 -0.82 4.72 2.01
N PHE A 41 0.25 4.01 1.67
CA PHE A 41 0.17 2.93 0.69
C PHE A 41 -0.78 1.80 1.13
N SER A 42 -0.69 1.35 2.38
CA SER A 42 -1.61 0.32 2.91
C SER A 42 -3.07 0.80 3.00
N ASP A 43 -3.29 2.10 3.18
CA ASP A 43 -4.64 2.67 3.13
C ASP A 43 -5.19 2.65 1.71
N PHE A 44 -4.36 2.96 0.70
CA PHE A 44 -4.74 2.85 -0.71
C PHE A 44 -5.12 1.41 -1.08
N GLU A 45 -4.32 0.41 -0.69
CA GLU A 45 -4.65 -1.01 -0.91
C GLU A 45 -6.02 -1.37 -0.33
N ARG A 46 -6.30 -0.93 0.91
CA ARG A 46 -7.59 -1.19 1.57
C ARG A 46 -8.76 -0.49 0.90
N TRP A 47 -8.54 0.69 0.33
CA TRP A 47 -9.56 1.49 -0.36
C TRP A 47 -9.91 0.95 -1.74
N GLU A 48 -9.13 0.02 -2.29
CA GLU A 48 -9.51 -0.67 -3.54
C GLU A 48 -10.74 -1.57 -3.35
N GLN A 49 -10.95 -2.07 -2.12
CA GLN A 49 -12.12 -2.85 -1.73
C GLN A 49 -12.66 -2.38 -0.38
N PRO A 50 -13.29 -1.19 -0.32
CA PRO A 50 -13.67 -0.55 0.94
C PRO A 50 -14.90 -1.18 1.61
N HIS A 51 -15.64 -2.02 0.88
CA HIS A 51 -16.83 -2.72 1.38
C HIS A 51 -16.52 -4.00 2.17
N ILE A 52 -15.27 -4.47 2.13
CA ILE A 52 -14.84 -5.64 2.89
C ILE A 52 -14.77 -5.29 4.38
N ASP A 53 -15.44 -6.09 5.21
CA ASP A 53 -15.50 -5.89 6.66
C ASP A 53 -14.10 -5.95 7.29
N GLU A 54 -13.84 -5.00 8.20
CA GLU A 54 -12.55 -4.84 8.86
C GLU A 54 -12.62 -5.29 10.31
N ARG A 55 -11.83 -6.31 10.65
CA ARG A 55 -11.84 -6.93 11.95
C ARG A 55 -10.50 -7.58 12.29
N LEU A 56 -10.06 -7.36 13.52
CA LEU A 56 -8.84 -7.95 14.07
C LEU A 56 -9.09 -9.27 14.80
N ALA A 57 -10.29 -9.46 15.34
CA ALA A 57 -10.61 -10.59 16.20
C ALA A 57 -11.28 -11.73 15.43
N TYR A 58 -10.65 -12.90 15.45
CA TYR A 58 -11.21 -14.17 14.98
C TYR A 58 -11.00 -15.21 16.07
N SER A 59 -12.04 -16.00 16.35
CA SER A 59 -11.96 -17.16 17.22
C SER A 59 -11.19 -18.30 16.52
N PRO A 60 -10.59 -19.23 17.27
CA PRO A 60 -9.95 -20.42 16.69
C PRO A 60 -10.88 -21.24 15.79
N ALA A 61 -12.17 -21.28 16.11
CA ALA A 61 -13.17 -21.96 15.29
C ALA A 61 -13.36 -21.30 13.92
N GLN A 62 -13.41 -19.96 13.86
CA GLN A 62 -13.51 -19.21 12.61
C GLN A 62 -12.24 -19.38 11.75
N LEU A 63 -11.05 -19.39 12.36
CA LEU A 63 -9.80 -19.64 11.64
C LEU A 63 -9.77 -21.07 11.05
N HIS A 64 -10.18 -22.07 11.83
CA HIS A 64 -10.28 -23.45 11.36
C HIS A 64 -11.28 -23.59 10.21
N GLN A 65 -12.45 -22.92 10.32
CA GLN A 65 -13.45 -22.92 9.26
C GLN A 65 -12.93 -22.26 7.98
N ALA A 66 -12.16 -21.18 8.08
CA ALA A 66 -11.55 -20.52 6.93
C ALA A 66 -10.59 -21.45 6.16
N VAL A 67 -9.73 -22.15 6.90
CA VAL A 67 -8.82 -23.15 6.31
C VAL A 67 -9.60 -24.30 5.69
N ALA A 68 -10.61 -24.83 6.38
CA ALA A 68 -11.45 -25.91 5.86
C ALA A 68 -12.20 -25.48 4.57
N ALA A 69 -12.75 -24.27 4.54
CA ALA A 69 -13.43 -23.71 3.38
C ALA A 69 -12.47 -23.52 2.19
N ALA A 70 -11.24 -23.06 2.44
CA ALA A 70 -10.21 -22.92 1.42
C ALA A 70 -9.75 -24.27 0.84
N LEU A 71 -9.55 -25.28 1.69
CA LEU A 71 -9.20 -26.63 1.23
C LEU A 71 -10.34 -27.29 0.45
N ALA A 72 -11.59 -27.03 0.81
CA ALA A 72 -12.76 -27.56 0.11
C ALA A 72 -12.93 -27.02 -1.32
N GLN A 73 -12.33 -25.88 -1.66
CA GLN A 73 -12.35 -25.34 -3.03
C GLN A 73 -11.37 -26.05 -3.98
N GLN A 74 -10.49 -26.91 -3.46
CA GLN A 74 -9.49 -27.57 -4.29
C GLN A 74 -9.80 -29.03 -4.55
N ALA A 75 -9.62 -29.44 -5.80
CA ALA A 75 -9.78 -30.83 -6.22
C ALA A 75 -8.70 -31.75 -5.64
N THR A 76 -7.51 -31.21 -5.37
CA THR A 76 -6.37 -31.89 -4.75
C THR A 76 -5.81 -31.04 -3.62
N PRO A 77 -5.24 -31.65 -2.56
CA PRO A 77 -4.60 -30.89 -1.50
C PRO A 77 -3.49 -29.96 -2.05
N PRO A 78 -3.44 -28.68 -1.64
CA PRO A 78 -2.36 -27.78 -2.05
C PRO A 78 -1.05 -28.17 -1.38
N ASP A 79 0.07 -27.82 -2.02
CA ASP A 79 1.39 -27.98 -1.42
C ASP A 79 1.57 -27.07 -0.19
N THR A 80 0.98 -25.88 -0.21
CA THR A 80 1.03 -24.91 0.89
C THR A 80 -0.21 -24.03 0.93
N LEU A 81 -0.69 -23.75 2.15
CA LEU A 81 -1.75 -22.78 2.41
C LEU A 81 -1.23 -21.79 3.45
N TYR A 82 -1.37 -20.51 3.14
CA TYR A 82 -1.08 -19.42 4.07
C TYR A 82 -2.39 -18.82 4.57
N LEU A 83 -2.50 -18.71 5.89
CA LEU A 83 -3.57 -17.96 6.54
C LEU A 83 -2.96 -16.66 7.07
N ILE A 84 -3.27 -15.54 6.43
CA ILE A 84 -2.69 -14.25 6.76
C ILE A 84 -3.60 -13.55 7.77
N LEU A 85 -3.12 -13.47 9.02
CA LEU A 85 -3.88 -12.88 10.11
C LEU A 85 -4.02 -11.36 9.97
N PRO A 86 -5.14 -10.78 10.44
CA PRO A 86 -5.33 -9.34 10.44
C PRO A 86 -4.24 -8.62 11.27
N THR A 87 -3.83 -7.46 10.80
CA THR A 87 -2.95 -6.54 11.52
C THR A 87 -3.62 -5.19 11.69
N ALA A 88 -3.07 -4.31 12.54
CA ALA A 88 -3.63 -2.98 12.75
C ALA A 88 -3.68 -2.13 11.45
N THR A 89 -2.75 -2.34 10.52
CA THR A 89 -2.67 -1.64 9.24
C THR A 89 -3.46 -2.33 8.13
N ALA A 90 -3.68 -3.64 8.23
CA ALA A 90 -4.49 -4.45 7.31
C ALA A 90 -5.45 -5.35 8.12
N PRO A 91 -6.58 -4.80 8.62
CA PRO A 91 -7.46 -5.49 9.55
C PRO A 91 -8.41 -6.48 8.85
N ARG A 92 -7.88 -7.34 7.97
CA ARG A 92 -8.67 -8.29 7.17
C ARG A 92 -7.95 -9.63 7.09
N LEU A 93 -8.65 -10.69 7.48
CA LEU A 93 -8.14 -12.06 7.35
C LEU A 93 -8.27 -12.48 5.89
N HIS A 94 -7.23 -13.08 5.35
CA HIS A 94 -7.25 -13.63 4.00
C HIS A 94 -6.43 -14.93 3.91
N VAL A 95 -6.70 -15.69 2.87
CA VAL A 95 -6.03 -16.97 2.59
C VAL A 95 -5.36 -16.89 1.24
N HIS A 96 -4.10 -17.34 1.19
CA HIS A 96 -3.38 -17.61 -0.04
C HIS A 96 -3.12 -19.11 -0.16
N ILE A 97 -3.28 -19.64 -1.37
CA ILE A 97 -3.10 -21.06 -1.66
C ILE A 97 -2.06 -21.22 -2.75
N SER A 98 -1.04 -22.04 -2.51
CA SER A 98 -0.04 -22.36 -3.53
C SER A 98 -0.67 -22.99 -4.77
N GLY A 99 -0.35 -22.45 -5.95
CA GLY A 99 -0.88 -22.94 -7.22
C GLY A 99 -2.12 -22.19 -7.72
N LEU A 100 -2.65 -21.26 -6.91
CA LEU A 100 -3.60 -20.24 -7.33
C LEU A 100 -2.91 -18.88 -7.28
N GLU A 101 -3.13 -18.05 -8.30
CA GLU A 101 -2.58 -16.69 -8.32
C GLU A 101 -3.32 -15.73 -7.36
N ASP A 102 -4.51 -16.15 -6.91
CA ASP A 102 -5.46 -15.31 -6.22
C ASP A 102 -5.48 -15.54 -4.70
N GLU A 103 -5.69 -14.47 -3.95
CA GLU A 103 -5.97 -14.50 -2.51
C GLU A 103 -7.44 -14.21 -2.23
N TRP A 104 -8.01 -14.76 -1.16
CA TRP A 104 -9.41 -14.55 -0.78
C TRP A 104 -9.56 -14.03 0.63
N PHE A 105 -10.43 -13.03 0.81
CA PHE A 105 -10.81 -12.58 2.15
C PHE A 105 -11.64 -13.64 2.87
N VAL A 106 -11.64 -13.55 4.20
CA VAL A 106 -12.46 -14.40 5.06
C VAL A 106 -13.49 -13.53 5.76
N THR A 107 -14.74 -13.97 5.68
CA THR A 107 -15.91 -13.34 6.29
C THR A 107 -15.94 -13.53 7.81
N ALA A 108 -16.87 -12.85 8.50
CA ALA A 108 -17.04 -12.98 9.95
C ALA A 108 -17.47 -14.36 10.41
N ASP A 109 -18.16 -15.11 9.58
CA ASP A 109 -18.54 -16.49 9.84
C ASP A 109 -17.45 -17.51 9.47
N GLY A 110 -16.28 -17.06 8.97
CA GLY A 110 -15.17 -17.94 8.62
C GLY A 110 -15.31 -18.60 7.24
N ALA A 111 -16.28 -18.17 6.42
CA ALA A 111 -16.38 -18.58 5.02
C ALA A 111 -15.43 -17.76 4.13
N LEU A 112 -15.06 -18.31 2.96
CA LEU A 112 -14.35 -17.53 1.93
C LEU A 112 -15.29 -16.47 1.35
N GLY A 113 -14.82 -15.23 1.38
CA GLY A 113 -15.49 -14.08 0.81
C GLY A 113 -14.98 -13.75 -0.59
N GLU A 114 -14.93 -12.47 -0.89
CA GLU A 114 -14.47 -11.96 -2.17
C GLU A 114 -12.96 -12.15 -2.36
N ARG A 115 -12.55 -12.23 -3.62
CA ARG A 115 -11.14 -12.23 -4.01
C ARG A 115 -10.49 -10.90 -3.67
N LEU A 116 -9.28 -10.96 -3.11
CA LEU A 116 -8.42 -9.82 -2.92
C LEU A 116 -8.00 -9.28 -4.29
N ALA A 117 -8.26 -8.01 -4.52
CA ALA A 117 -7.97 -7.30 -5.74
C ALA A 117 -7.39 -5.93 -5.39
N ALA A 118 -6.10 -5.77 -5.68
CA ALA A 118 -5.37 -4.51 -5.50
C ALA A 118 -4.68 -4.06 -6.81
N PRO A 119 -5.43 -3.93 -7.94
CA PRO A 119 -4.85 -3.59 -9.24
C PRO A 119 -4.06 -2.28 -9.23
N TRP A 120 -4.53 -1.24 -8.52
CA TRP A 120 -3.79 0.03 -8.49
C TRP A 120 -2.49 -0.07 -7.70
N SER A 121 -2.54 -0.68 -6.53
CA SER A 121 -1.40 -0.79 -5.62
C SER A 121 -0.33 -1.73 -6.18
N SER A 122 -0.74 -2.80 -6.88
CA SER A 122 0.17 -3.71 -7.58
C SER A 122 1.01 -3.03 -8.68
N LEU A 123 0.48 -2.00 -9.35
CA LEU A 123 1.22 -1.24 -10.37
C LEU A 123 2.38 -0.44 -9.78
N VAL A 124 2.31 -0.09 -8.50
CA VAL A 124 3.34 0.71 -7.81
C VAL A 124 4.42 -0.17 -7.18
N GLN A 125 4.14 -1.46 -6.99
CA GLN A 125 5.07 -2.44 -6.41
C GLN A 125 5.95 -3.17 -7.44
N ALA A 126 5.64 -3.06 -8.74
CA ALA A 126 6.36 -3.71 -9.84
C ALA A 126 7.66 -2.98 -10.23
#